data_AF-A0A227PH91-F1
#
_entry.id   AF-A0A227PH91-F1
#
_cell.length_a   1.000
_cell.length_b   1.000
_cell.length_c   1.000
_cell.angle_alpha   90.00
_cell.angle_beta   90.00
_cell.angle_gamma   90.00
#
_symmetry.space_group_name_H-M   'P 1'
#
loop_
_entity.id
_entity.type
_entity.pdbx_description
1 polymer ?
#
loop_
_entity_poly.entity_id
_entity_poly.type
_entity_poly.pdbx_seq_one_letter_code
_entity_poly.pdbx_strand_id
1 'polypeptide(L)'
;MKKKISLLFLILLSSCNENNQNEKYEKKSVENKFSLLIPESLGQTNKLNSIASIQFENTSQDFYIMVLDESKDAFTKAVDNKVYDTTADLDGYYKVVVNHFKEITSKYFKVYNIEKKKINHSNAIVFSMSGINDGYPAFYRYAVIESNKRYYQIMSWTNTLQEQKYTERMNKIIDSFKIEETNHSHLHRSEKIDDEIQEIGRLYRPEIMQQEEIKTKTGKNNYRYTLTNSDLLDTDLQNIKIHSREIVSIYYKFLIRINTPFNYNKIIIKIVHRNGKIHSFDYSEKDMKEIIKK
;
A
#
# COMPACT_ATOMS: atom_id res chain seq x y z
N MET A 1 -34.50 16.93 69.37
CA MET A 1 -34.65 15.62 68.69
C MET A 1 -34.02 15.71 67.30
N LYS A 2 -33.30 14.65 66.91
CA LYS A 2 -32.25 14.62 65.88
C LYS A 2 -32.78 14.89 64.46
N LYS A 3 -32.29 15.93 63.78
CA LYS A 3 -32.45 16.10 62.33
C LYS A 3 -31.42 15.20 61.64
N LYS A 4 -31.87 14.12 61.00
CA LYS A 4 -31.02 13.30 60.12
C LYS A 4 -30.84 14.06 58.80
N ILE A 5 -29.69 14.69 58.62
CA ILE A 5 -29.26 15.20 57.31
C ILE A 5 -28.75 13.98 56.54
N SER A 6 -29.57 13.53 55.59
CA SER A 6 -29.20 12.48 54.64
C SER A 6 -28.22 13.08 53.64
N LEU A 7 -26.95 12.71 53.75
CA LEU A 7 -25.89 13.07 52.82
C LEU A 7 -26.12 12.29 51.51
N LEU A 8 -26.82 12.90 50.56
CA LEU A 8 -27.00 12.38 49.21
C LEU A 8 -25.67 12.56 48.46
N PHE A 9 -24.80 11.56 48.52
CA PHE A 9 -23.60 11.47 47.69
C PHE A 9 -24.03 11.21 46.25
N LEU A 10 -24.31 12.29 45.50
CA LEU A 10 -24.60 12.23 44.08
C LEU A 10 -23.28 11.95 43.34
N ILE A 11 -22.94 10.66 43.21
CA ILE A 11 -21.82 10.21 42.37
C ILE A 11 -22.23 10.52 40.92
N LEU A 12 -21.79 11.67 40.41
CA LEU A 12 -21.80 11.97 38.99
C LEU A 12 -20.80 11.03 38.32
N LEU A 13 -21.25 9.84 37.93
CA LEU A 13 -20.57 9.03 36.94
C LEU A 13 -20.67 9.78 35.61
N SER A 14 -19.76 10.73 35.41
CA SER A 14 -19.44 11.25 34.09
C SER A 14 -18.83 10.11 33.30
N SER A 15 -19.69 9.26 32.74
CA SER A 15 -19.32 8.39 31.64
C SER A 15 -18.94 9.33 30.50
N CYS A 16 -17.64 9.65 30.39
CA CYS A 16 -17.08 10.12 29.14
C CYS A 16 -17.28 9.00 28.13
N ASN A 17 -18.45 9.00 27.52
CA ASN A 17 -18.65 8.33 26.25
C ASN A 17 -17.80 9.15 25.28
N GLU A 18 -16.56 8.74 25.04
CA GLU A 18 -15.74 9.23 23.92
C GLU A 18 -16.49 8.87 22.64
N ASN A 19 -17.52 9.65 22.34
CA ASN A 19 -18.31 9.48 21.16
C ASN A 19 -17.45 10.02 20.03
N ASN A 20 -16.85 9.12 19.25
CA ASN A 20 -15.98 9.44 18.10
C ASN A 20 -16.72 10.21 16.97
N GLN A 21 -17.92 10.75 17.24
CA GLN A 21 -18.74 11.49 16.28
C GLN A 21 -18.08 12.78 15.79
N ASN A 22 -17.18 13.37 16.58
CA ASN A 22 -16.43 14.58 16.20
C ASN A 22 -15.00 14.28 15.72
N GLU A 23 -14.66 13.01 15.51
CA GLU A 23 -13.34 12.64 15.03
C GLU A 23 -13.13 13.13 13.58
N LYS A 24 -12.02 13.83 13.37
CA LYS A 24 -11.59 14.30 12.05
C LYS A 24 -10.85 13.21 11.30
N TYR A 25 -11.01 13.24 9.98
CA TYR A 25 -10.41 12.28 9.07
C TYR A 25 -9.58 13.01 8.03
N GLU A 26 -8.40 12.50 7.78
CA GLU A 26 -7.48 13.00 6.76
C GLU A 26 -7.44 12.02 5.58
N LYS A 27 -7.44 12.53 4.34
CA LYS A 27 -7.26 11.70 3.15
C LYS A 27 -5.79 11.27 3.04
N LYS A 28 -5.53 9.97 3.10
CA LYS A 28 -4.23 9.37 2.75
C LYS A 28 -4.32 8.74 1.37
N SER A 29 -3.30 8.96 0.55
CA SER A 29 -3.27 8.50 -0.84
C SER A 29 -1.95 7.81 -1.13
N VAL A 30 -2.01 6.70 -1.88
CA VAL A 30 -0.86 6.04 -2.48
C VAL A 30 -0.97 6.22 -3.99
N GLU A 31 0.06 6.83 -4.57
CA GLU A 31 0.05 7.24 -5.97
C GLU A 31 -0.27 6.08 -6.91
N ASN A 32 -1.19 6.32 -7.86
CA ASN A 32 -1.64 5.36 -8.86
C ASN A 32 -2.14 4.02 -8.29
N LYS A 33 -2.62 4.02 -7.04
CA LYS A 33 -3.22 2.84 -6.41
C LYS A 33 -4.56 3.17 -5.79
N PHE A 34 -4.54 3.90 -4.67
CA PHE A 34 -5.75 4.15 -3.91
C PHE A 34 -5.65 5.39 -3.01
N SER A 35 -6.80 5.76 -2.45
CA SER A 35 -6.89 6.66 -1.30
C SER A 35 -7.94 6.18 -0.31
N LEU A 36 -7.83 6.62 0.94
CA LEU A 36 -8.83 6.39 1.99
C LEU A 36 -8.72 7.48 3.06
N LEU A 37 -9.77 7.59 3.87
CA LEU A 37 -9.84 8.48 5.02
C LEU A 37 -9.31 7.76 6.26
N ILE A 38 -8.31 8.36 6.90
CA ILE A 38 -7.72 7.87 8.15
C ILE A 38 -8.03 8.87 9.27
N PRO A 39 -8.53 8.41 10.42
CA PRO A 39 -8.66 9.24 11.61
C PRO A 39 -7.38 9.98 11.99
N GLU A 40 -7.47 11.28 12.28
CA GLU A 40 -6.31 12.08 12.73
C GLU A 40 -5.72 11.59 14.06
N SER A 41 -6.47 10.82 14.84
CA SER A 41 -6.02 10.21 16.09
C SER A 41 -5.02 9.06 15.90
N LEU A 42 -4.81 8.58 14.67
CA LEU A 42 -3.87 7.50 14.37
C LEU A 42 -2.53 8.05 13.89
N GLY A 43 -1.44 7.59 14.51
CA GLY A 43 -0.08 7.88 14.08
C GLY A 43 0.36 6.94 12.96
N GLN A 44 1.12 7.45 11.99
CA GLN A 44 1.76 6.61 10.98
C GLN A 44 2.84 5.74 11.63
N THR A 45 2.95 4.48 11.18
CA THR A 45 3.95 3.54 11.67
C THR A 45 4.54 2.73 10.52
N ASN A 46 5.55 1.91 10.81
CA ASN A 46 6.11 0.93 9.88
C ASN A 46 6.30 -0.46 10.52
N LYS A 47 5.74 -0.65 11.72
CA LYS A 47 6.02 -1.78 12.60
C LYS A 47 5.00 -2.92 12.49
N LEU A 48 3.84 -2.69 11.87
CA LEU A 48 2.76 -3.68 11.79
C LEU A 48 3.05 -4.72 10.72
N ASN A 49 3.48 -4.26 9.54
CA ASN A 49 3.82 -5.15 8.43
C ASN A 49 4.78 -4.46 7.44
N SER A 50 5.86 -5.13 7.05
CA SER A 50 6.90 -4.57 6.18
C SER A 50 6.48 -4.39 4.72
N ILE A 51 5.40 -5.03 4.27
CA ILE A 51 4.87 -4.93 2.89
C ILE A 51 3.60 -4.09 2.80
N ALA A 52 3.16 -3.47 3.90
CA ALA A 52 1.97 -2.63 3.89
C ALA A 52 2.21 -1.32 3.13
N SER A 53 1.27 -1.01 2.23
CA SER A 53 1.28 0.22 1.43
C SER A 53 1.02 1.44 2.32
N ILE A 54 0.16 1.27 3.33
CA ILE A 54 0.01 2.19 4.46
C ILE A 54 -0.25 1.41 5.74
N GLN A 55 0.15 1.98 6.87
CA GLN A 55 -0.15 1.42 8.19
C GLN A 55 -0.14 2.53 9.24
N PHE A 56 -1.14 2.49 10.12
CA PHE A 56 -1.37 3.49 11.16
C PHE A 56 -1.81 2.80 12.45
N GLU A 57 -1.45 3.38 13.58
CA GLU A 57 -1.78 2.86 14.90
C GLU A 57 -2.09 3.95 15.91
N ASN A 58 -2.90 3.60 16.90
CA ASN A 58 -3.00 4.31 18.16
C ASN A 58 -2.97 3.26 19.27
N THR A 59 -1.79 3.08 19.86
CA THR A 59 -1.55 2.07 20.90
C THR A 59 -2.32 2.37 22.19
N SER A 60 -2.62 3.65 22.48
CA SER A 60 -3.44 4.03 23.63
C SER A 60 -4.91 3.65 23.46
N GLN A 61 -5.41 3.70 22.22
CA GLN A 61 -6.77 3.27 21.87
C GLN A 61 -6.83 1.78 21.52
N ASP A 62 -5.68 1.13 21.38
CA ASP A 62 -5.55 -0.24 20.90
C ASP A 62 -6.31 -0.42 19.57
N PHE A 63 -6.02 0.48 18.62
CA PHE A 63 -6.64 0.49 17.30
C PHE A 63 -5.55 0.59 16.24
N TYR A 64 -5.63 -0.30 15.25
CA TYR A 64 -4.63 -0.42 14.20
C TYR A 64 -5.32 -0.54 12.85
N ILE A 65 -4.65 -0.09 11.80
CA ILE A 65 -5.08 -0.27 10.43
C ILE A 65 -3.88 -0.45 9.52
N MET A 66 -4.02 -1.34 8.54
CA MET A 66 -3.11 -1.39 7.40
C MET A 66 -3.85 -1.69 6.10
N VAL A 67 -3.22 -1.31 5.00
CA VAL A 67 -3.64 -1.68 3.65
C VAL A 67 -2.50 -2.43 2.98
N LEU A 68 -2.80 -3.62 2.47
CA LEU A 68 -1.93 -4.36 1.57
C LEU A 68 -2.48 -4.24 0.14
N ASP A 69 -1.60 -4.14 -0.84
CA ASP A 69 -1.97 -4.22 -2.25
C ASP A 69 -1.18 -5.32 -2.95
N GLU A 70 -1.89 -6.20 -3.66
CA GLU A 70 -1.31 -7.32 -4.38
C GLU A 70 -1.77 -7.28 -5.85
N SER A 71 -0.88 -7.58 -6.80
CA SER A 71 -1.27 -7.67 -8.20
C SER A 71 -2.13 -8.91 -8.45
N LYS A 72 -3.19 -8.77 -9.25
CA LYS A 72 -4.03 -9.91 -9.67
C LYS A 72 -3.23 -10.95 -10.44
N ASP A 73 -2.22 -10.54 -11.20
CA ASP A 73 -1.34 -11.47 -11.94
C ASP A 73 -0.54 -12.38 -11.00
N ALA A 74 0.01 -11.84 -9.92
CA ALA A 74 0.74 -12.64 -8.94
C ALA A 74 -0.18 -13.67 -8.28
N PHE A 75 -1.39 -13.26 -7.88
CA PHE A 75 -2.38 -14.17 -7.33
C PHE A 75 -2.82 -15.23 -8.34
N THR A 76 -3.11 -14.83 -9.58
CA THR A 76 -3.49 -15.73 -10.68
C THR A 76 -2.41 -16.77 -10.91
N LYS A 77 -1.14 -16.36 -10.99
CA LYS A 77 0.00 -17.28 -11.10
C LYS A 77 0.12 -18.22 -9.91
N ALA A 78 -0.16 -17.75 -8.70
CA ALA A 78 -0.15 -18.62 -7.51
C ALA A 78 -1.24 -19.69 -7.59
N VAL A 79 -2.44 -19.33 -8.06
CA VAL A 79 -3.54 -20.28 -8.31
C VAL A 79 -3.18 -21.27 -9.43
N ASP A 80 -2.69 -20.78 -10.59
CA ASP A 80 -2.31 -21.62 -11.73
C ASP A 80 -1.21 -22.62 -11.38
N ASN A 81 -0.24 -22.18 -10.57
CA ASN A 81 0.85 -23.02 -10.05
C ASN A 81 0.42 -23.90 -8.88
N LYS A 82 -0.87 -23.93 -8.52
CA LYS A 82 -1.45 -24.74 -7.44
C LYS A 82 -0.83 -24.46 -6.07
N VAL A 83 -0.34 -23.24 -5.85
CA VAL A 83 0.06 -22.76 -4.51
C VAL A 83 -1.17 -22.63 -3.63
N TYR A 84 -2.29 -22.19 -4.22
CA TYR A 84 -3.59 -22.13 -3.56
C TYR A 84 -4.62 -22.97 -4.31
N ASP A 85 -5.35 -23.81 -3.57
CA ASP A 85 -6.47 -24.59 -4.09
C ASP A 85 -7.75 -23.73 -4.11
N THR A 86 -7.83 -22.80 -5.06
CA THR A 86 -8.91 -21.81 -5.15
C THR A 86 -9.08 -21.27 -6.57
N THR A 87 -10.02 -20.36 -6.78
CA THR A 87 -10.22 -19.64 -8.05
C THR A 87 -9.44 -18.33 -8.10
N ALA A 88 -8.98 -17.92 -9.28
CA ALA A 88 -8.30 -16.63 -9.50
C ALA A 88 -9.28 -15.44 -9.59
N ASP A 89 -10.22 -15.37 -8.65
CA ASP A 89 -11.24 -14.32 -8.53
C ASP A 89 -11.32 -13.79 -7.09
N LEU A 90 -12.19 -12.79 -6.88
CA LEU A 90 -12.35 -12.14 -5.57
C LEU A 90 -12.78 -13.12 -4.46
N ASP A 91 -13.63 -14.10 -4.79
CA ASP A 91 -14.06 -15.14 -3.85
C ASP A 91 -12.90 -16.06 -3.47
N GLY A 92 -12.07 -16.43 -4.44
CA GLY A 92 -10.92 -17.27 -4.19
C GLY A 92 -9.82 -16.55 -3.41
N TYR A 93 -9.62 -15.26 -3.68
CA TYR A 93 -8.71 -14.42 -2.91
C TYR A 93 -9.18 -14.27 -1.46
N TYR A 94 -10.48 -14.02 -1.24
CA TYR A 94 -11.09 -14.02 0.09
C TYR A 94 -10.81 -15.32 0.87
N LYS A 95 -10.97 -16.49 0.23
CA LYS A 95 -10.68 -17.78 0.86
C LYS A 95 -9.23 -17.90 1.31
N VAL A 96 -8.28 -17.46 0.48
CA VAL A 96 -6.85 -17.49 0.82
C VAL A 96 -6.56 -16.61 2.02
N VAL A 97 -7.11 -15.39 2.07
CA VAL A 97 -6.98 -14.48 3.22
C VAL A 97 -7.55 -15.13 4.49
N VAL A 98 -8.76 -15.67 4.44
CA VAL A 98 -9.39 -16.31 5.60
C VAL A 98 -8.61 -17.55 6.07
N ASN A 99 -8.14 -18.38 5.14
CA ASN A 99 -7.37 -19.57 5.47
C ASN A 99 -6.03 -19.22 6.13
N HIS A 100 -5.34 -18.20 5.63
CA HIS A 100 -4.11 -17.70 6.27
C HIS A 100 -4.37 -17.28 7.72
N PHE A 101 -5.42 -16.49 7.96
CA PHE A 101 -5.78 -16.10 9.33
C PHE A 101 -6.15 -17.29 10.21
N LYS A 102 -6.83 -18.29 9.67
CA LYS A 102 -7.16 -19.53 10.39
C LYS A 102 -5.91 -20.29 10.82
N GLU A 103 -4.88 -20.33 9.98
CA GLU A 103 -3.62 -21.02 10.26
C GLU A 103 -2.78 -20.34 11.35
N ILE A 104 -2.73 -18.99 11.34
CA ILE A 104 -1.95 -18.23 12.33
C ILE A 104 -2.70 -18.00 13.65
N THR A 105 -4.02 -18.17 13.67
CA THR A 105 -4.83 -17.96 14.89
C THR A 105 -4.83 -19.20 15.77
N SER A 106 -4.27 -19.06 16.97
CA SER A 106 -4.09 -20.19 17.90
C SER A 106 -5.40 -20.76 18.46
N LYS A 107 -6.42 -19.92 18.71
CA LYS A 107 -7.69 -20.32 19.35
C LYS A 107 -8.86 -19.45 18.93
N TYR A 108 -10.06 -20.02 19.01
CA TYR A 108 -11.35 -19.33 18.86
C TYR A 108 -11.53 -18.56 17.54
N PHE A 109 -10.87 -19.00 16.48
CA PHE A 109 -11.01 -18.39 15.16
C PHE A 109 -12.47 -18.43 14.69
N LYS A 110 -13.00 -17.27 14.32
CA LYS A 110 -14.35 -17.10 13.77
C LYS A 110 -14.32 -16.13 12.60
N VAL A 111 -15.18 -16.39 11.62
CA VAL A 111 -15.48 -15.48 10.51
C VAL A 111 -16.98 -15.25 10.48
N TYR A 112 -17.40 -13.99 10.38
CA TYR A 112 -18.82 -13.61 10.47
C TYR A 112 -19.05 -12.25 9.81
N ASN A 113 -20.32 -11.82 9.72
CA ASN A 113 -20.73 -10.56 9.09
C ASN A 113 -20.15 -10.37 7.67
N ILE A 114 -20.18 -11.46 6.89
CA ILE A 114 -19.68 -11.50 5.51
C ILE A 114 -20.71 -10.84 4.61
N GLU A 115 -20.29 -9.80 3.90
CA GLU A 115 -21.12 -9.02 3.00
C GLU A 115 -20.38 -8.82 1.67
N LYS A 116 -21.00 -9.23 0.57
CA LYS A 116 -20.56 -8.84 -0.78
C LYS A 116 -21.23 -7.52 -1.12
N LYS A 117 -20.44 -6.47 -1.34
CA LYS A 117 -20.96 -5.14 -1.67
C LYS A 117 -20.06 -4.42 -2.66
N LYS A 118 -20.48 -3.22 -3.06
CA LYS A 118 -19.62 -2.31 -3.82
C LYS A 118 -19.08 -1.20 -2.92
N ILE A 119 -17.78 -0.95 -3.01
CA ILE A 119 -17.13 0.21 -2.41
C ILE A 119 -16.62 1.07 -3.57
N ASN A 120 -17.21 2.26 -3.74
CA ASN A 120 -16.91 3.17 -4.85
C ASN A 120 -16.87 2.46 -6.22
N HIS A 121 -17.92 1.70 -6.53
CA HIS A 121 -18.13 0.88 -7.75
C HIS A 121 -17.30 -0.40 -7.88
N SER A 122 -16.35 -0.63 -6.98
CA SER A 122 -15.47 -1.80 -6.98
C SER A 122 -16.12 -2.96 -6.21
N ASN A 123 -15.99 -4.18 -6.71
CA ASN A 123 -16.49 -5.35 -5.99
C ASN A 123 -15.67 -5.57 -4.72
N ALA A 124 -16.34 -5.80 -3.60
CA ALA A 124 -15.71 -6.01 -2.32
C ALA A 124 -16.40 -7.12 -1.52
N ILE A 125 -15.62 -7.83 -0.71
CA ILE A 125 -16.12 -8.71 0.35
C ILE A 125 -15.66 -8.11 1.67
N VAL A 126 -16.62 -7.64 2.46
CA VAL A 126 -16.37 -7.06 3.79
C VAL A 126 -16.80 -8.10 4.83
N PHE A 127 -15.96 -8.36 5.81
CA PHE A 127 -16.20 -9.40 6.80
C PHE A 127 -15.50 -9.08 8.12
N SER A 128 -15.88 -9.80 9.16
CA SER A 128 -15.25 -9.74 10.47
C SER A 128 -14.56 -11.05 10.79
N MET A 129 -13.42 -10.96 11.47
CA MET A 129 -12.73 -12.11 12.03
C MET A 129 -12.41 -11.85 13.50
N SER A 130 -12.40 -12.91 14.31
CA SER A 130 -11.89 -12.82 15.67
C SER A 130 -11.18 -14.10 16.08
N GLY A 131 -10.28 -13.97 17.06
CA GLY A 131 -9.52 -15.09 17.60
C GLY A 131 -8.34 -14.63 18.45
N ILE A 132 -7.58 -15.59 18.97
CA ILE A 132 -6.36 -15.32 19.75
C ILE A 132 -5.14 -15.52 18.85
N ASN A 133 -4.42 -14.43 18.59
CA ASN A 133 -3.15 -14.44 17.86
C ASN A 133 -2.04 -14.00 18.83
N ASP A 134 -1.01 -14.82 19.02
CA ASP A 134 0.09 -14.58 19.97
C ASP A 134 -0.37 -14.13 21.38
N GLY A 135 -1.43 -14.75 21.89
CA GLY A 135 -2.01 -14.43 23.20
C GLY A 135 -2.88 -13.17 23.23
N TYR A 136 -2.97 -12.42 22.14
CA TYR A 136 -3.81 -11.24 22.01
C TYR A 136 -5.18 -11.59 21.40
N PRO A 137 -6.30 -11.33 22.11
CA PRO A 137 -7.64 -11.59 21.60
C PRO A 137 -8.06 -10.46 20.65
N ALA A 138 -7.83 -10.67 19.36
CA ALA A 138 -8.08 -9.69 18.31
C ALA A 138 -9.47 -9.81 17.71
N PHE A 139 -10.08 -8.67 17.43
CA PHE A 139 -11.18 -8.49 16.49
C PHE A 139 -10.66 -7.71 15.28
N TYR A 140 -10.94 -8.24 14.09
CA TYR A 140 -10.63 -7.62 12.80
C TYR A 140 -11.92 -7.25 12.08
N ARG A 141 -11.98 -6.04 11.53
CA ARG A 141 -12.88 -5.68 10.44
C ARG A 141 -12.07 -5.59 9.15
N TYR A 142 -12.50 -6.31 8.13
CA TYR A 142 -11.72 -6.58 6.94
C TYR A 142 -12.51 -6.27 5.68
N ALA A 143 -11.83 -5.80 4.65
CA ALA A 143 -12.34 -5.76 3.29
C ALA A 143 -11.29 -6.29 2.33
N VAL A 144 -11.69 -7.23 1.46
CA VAL A 144 -10.97 -7.51 0.21
C VAL A 144 -11.69 -6.80 -0.92
N ILE A 145 -10.96 -5.99 -1.69
CA ILE A 145 -11.51 -5.14 -2.75
C ILE A 145 -10.78 -5.45 -4.05
N GLU A 146 -11.54 -5.63 -5.11
CA GLU A 146 -11.04 -5.93 -6.45
C GLU A 146 -10.98 -4.68 -7.32
N SER A 147 -9.82 -4.43 -7.93
CA SER A 147 -9.67 -3.55 -9.08
C SER A 147 -9.43 -4.35 -10.38
N ASN A 148 -9.20 -3.63 -11.47
CA ASN A 148 -8.81 -4.26 -12.73
C ASN A 148 -7.45 -4.95 -12.63
N LYS A 149 -6.52 -4.43 -11.81
CA LYS A 149 -5.12 -4.89 -11.77
C LYS A 149 -4.70 -5.48 -10.42
N ARG A 150 -5.43 -5.19 -9.35
CA ARG A 150 -5.01 -5.48 -7.97
C ARG A 150 -6.14 -6.02 -7.12
N TYR A 151 -5.75 -6.74 -6.08
CA TYR A 151 -6.56 -6.91 -4.89
C TYR A 151 -6.00 -6.03 -3.77
N TYR A 152 -6.90 -5.38 -3.04
CA TYR A 152 -6.59 -4.61 -1.85
C TYR A 152 -7.14 -5.32 -0.63
N GLN A 153 -6.32 -5.39 0.42
CA GLN A 153 -6.72 -5.87 1.74
C GLN A 153 -6.71 -4.68 2.69
N ILE A 154 -7.88 -4.22 3.12
CA ILE A 154 -8.01 -3.22 4.18
C ILE A 154 -8.35 -3.96 5.45
N MET A 155 -7.53 -3.83 6.47
CA MET A 155 -7.81 -4.45 7.75
C MET A 155 -7.57 -3.48 8.88
N SER A 156 -8.57 -3.38 9.75
CA SER A 156 -8.47 -2.70 11.02
C SER A 156 -8.70 -3.69 12.14
N TRP A 157 -7.95 -3.56 13.24
CA TRP A 157 -8.12 -4.45 14.38
C TRP A 157 -7.94 -3.74 15.71
N THR A 158 -8.45 -4.41 16.73
CA THR A 158 -8.47 -3.98 18.14
C THR A 158 -8.71 -5.21 19.01
N ASN A 159 -8.67 -5.07 20.33
CA ASN A 159 -9.08 -6.14 21.23
C ASN A 159 -10.56 -6.47 21.04
N THR A 160 -10.93 -7.75 21.09
CA THR A 160 -12.32 -8.23 20.99
C THR A 160 -13.32 -7.49 21.90
N LEU A 161 -12.90 -7.03 23.08
CA LEU A 161 -13.74 -6.25 23.99
C LEU A 161 -14.16 -4.88 23.43
N GLN A 162 -13.45 -4.38 22.41
CA GLN A 162 -13.67 -3.08 21.79
C GLN A 162 -14.39 -3.17 20.43
N GLU A 163 -14.82 -4.37 20.01
CA GLU A 163 -15.53 -4.60 18.75
C GLU A 163 -16.71 -3.63 18.57
N GLN A 164 -17.60 -3.55 19.55
CA GLN A 164 -18.78 -2.68 19.48
C GLN A 164 -18.40 -1.20 19.41
N LYS A 165 -17.35 -0.79 20.13
CA LYS A 165 -16.86 0.61 20.15
C LYS A 165 -16.34 1.05 18.79
N TYR A 166 -15.68 0.16 18.06
CA TYR A 166 -14.88 0.53 16.90
C TYR A 166 -15.43 0.05 15.55
N THR A 167 -16.43 -0.82 15.51
CA THR A 167 -16.97 -1.34 14.24
C THR A 167 -17.44 -0.24 13.29
N GLU A 168 -18.20 0.75 13.76
CA GLU A 168 -18.66 1.89 12.94
C GLU A 168 -17.48 2.69 12.38
N ARG A 169 -16.47 2.95 13.22
CA ARG A 169 -15.24 3.64 12.82
C ARG A 169 -14.47 2.87 11.74
N MET A 170 -14.34 1.56 11.90
CA MET A 170 -13.67 0.69 10.93
C MET A 170 -14.43 0.64 9.59
N ASN A 171 -15.77 0.55 9.63
CA ASN A 171 -16.61 0.59 8.43
C ASN A 171 -16.46 1.91 7.69
N LYS A 172 -16.46 3.06 8.40
CA LYS A 172 -16.25 4.37 7.79
C LYS A 172 -14.92 4.47 7.04
N ILE A 173 -13.86 3.87 7.58
CA ILE A 173 -12.55 3.82 6.91
C ILE A 173 -12.63 2.96 5.64
N ILE A 174 -13.16 1.74 5.75
CA ILE A 174 -13.34 0.81 4.61
C ILE A 174 -14.16 1.46 3.49
N ASP A 175 -15.29 2.09 3.83
CA ASP A 175 -16.22 2.67 2.87
C ASP A 175 -15.68 3.92 2.18
N SER A 176 -14.68 4.57 2.79
CA SER A 176 -13.98 5.71 2.19
C SER A 176 -12.97 5.32 1.12
N PHE A 177 -12.64 4.03 0.99
CA PHE A 177 -11.62 3.55 0.07
C PHE A 177 -11.98 3.85 -1.38
N LYS A 178 -11.06 4.45 -2.11
CA LYS A 178 -11.22 4.79 -3.51
C LYS A 178 -10.01 4.32 -4.31
N ILE A 179 -10.25 3.62 -5.41
CA ILE A 179 -9.21 3.29 -6.39
C ILE A 179 -8.80 4.57 -7.13
N GLU A 180 -7.51 4.81 -7.21
CA GLU A 180 -6.90 5.94 -7.93
C GLU A 180 -5.99 5.45 -9.08
N GLU A 181 -6.09 4.15 -9.43
CA GLU A 181 -5.43 3.57 -10.60
C GLU A 181 -5.89 4.27 -11.88
N THR A 182 -4.94 4.78 -12.68
CA THR A 182 -5.26 5.31 -14.00
C THR A 182 -5.50 4.15 -14.98
N ASN A 183 -6.69 4.11 -15.57
CA ASN A 183 -6.94 3.31 -16.76
C ASN A 183 -6.17 3.95 -17.92
N HIS A 184 -4.91 3.57 -18.11
CA HIS A 184 -4.27 3.68 -19.42
C HIS A 184 -4.83 2.58 -20.34
N SER A 185 -6.15 2.60 -20.54
CA SER A 185 -6.85 1.79 -21.53
C SER A 185 -6.68 2.44 -22.90
N HIS A 186 -5.47 2.38 -23.45
CA HIS A 186 -5.13 2.47 -24.87
C HIS A 186 -3.61 2.36 -25.00
N LEU A 187 -3.08 1.16 -24.80
CA LEU A 187 -1.87 0.65 -25.45
C LEU A 187 -1.73 -0.82 -25.04
N HIS A 188 -2.31 -1.70 -25.85
CA HIS A 188 -1.92 -3.10 -25.87
C HIS A 188 -0.41 -3.16 -26.18
N ARG A 189 0.44 -3.37 -25.17
CA ARG A 189 1.79 -3.89 -25.37
C ARG A 189 2.19 -4.75 -24.18
N SER A 190 2.00 -6.06 -24.37
CA SER A 190 2.37 -7.22 -23.55
C SER A 190 2.87 -7.01 -22.12
N GLU A 191 2.11 -7.52 -21.16
CA GLU A 191 2.51 -7.86 -19.78
C GLU A 191 3.60 -8.95 -19.80
N LYS A 192 4.84 -8.56 -20.10
CA LYS A 192 6.01 -9.16 -19.46
C LYS A 192 6.36 -8.22 -18.31
N ILE A 193 6.34 -8.75 -17.10
CA ILE A 193 6.73 -8.08 -15.86
C ILE A 193 7.98 -7.24 -16.10
N ASP A 194 7.97 -6.00 -15.62
CA ASP A 194 9.10 -5.09 -15.75
C ASP A 194 10.24 -5.45 -14.79
N ASP A 195 10.83 -6.63 -14.97
CA ASP A 195 11.88 -7.22 -14.13
C ASP A 195 13.01 -6.22 -13.85
N GLU A 196 13.41 -5.42 -14.84
CA GLU A 196 14.42 -4.37 -14.73
C GLU A 196 13.99 -3.23 -13.79
N ILE A 197 12.72 -2.81 -13.86
CA ILE A 197 12.19 -1.77 -12.98
C ILE A 197 12.06 -2.30 -11.55
N GLN A 198 11.66 -3.57 -11.39
CA GLN A 198 11.63 -4.23 -10.10
C GLN A 198 13.05 -4.42 -9.52
N GLU A 199 14.04 -4.71 -10.36
CA GLU A 199 15.45 -4.81 -9.98
C GLU A 199 15.94 -3.49 -9.39
N ILE A 200 15.68 -2.36 -10.06
CA ILE A 200 16.00 -1.02 -9.53
C ILE A 200 15.29 -0.79 -8.18
N GLY A 201 14.01 -1.13 -8.07
CA GLY A 201 13.25 -1.01 -6.83
C GLY A 201 13.84 -1.83 -5.67
N ARG A 202 14.27 -3.07 -5.93
CA ARG A 202 14.90 -3.94 -4.94
C ARG A 202 16.28 -3.45 -4.49
N LEU A 203 17.10 -2.99 -5.44
CA LEU A 203 18.46 -2.55 -5.17
C LEU A 203 18.49 -1.25 -4.35
N TYR A 204 17.65 -0.28 -4.72
CA TYR A 204 17.74 1.07 -4.14
C TYR A 204 16.66 1.37 -3.10
N ARG A 205 15.58 0.59 -3.05
CA ARG A 205 14.46 0.78 -2.11
C ARG A 205 13.98 2.25 -2.00
N PRO A 206 13.66 2.93 -3.11
CA PRO A 206 13.09 4.27 -3.08
C PRO A 206 11.65 4.25 -2.57
N GLU A 207 11.23 5.33 -1.91
CA GLU A 207 9.83 5.56 -1.56
C GLU A 207 8.97 5.80 -2.81
N ILE A 208 9.53 6.48 -3.84
CA ILE A 208 8.83 6.78 -5.10
C ILE A 208 9.75 6.51 -6.30
N MET A 209 9.20 5.90 -7.34
CA MET A 209 9.82 5.76 -8.66
C MET A 209 8.89 6.30 -9.74
N GLN A 210 9.41 7.16 -10.63
CA GLN A 210 8.61 7.77 -11.68
C GLN A 210 9.33 7.74 -13.03
N GLN A 211 8.61 7.34 -14.07
CA GLN A 211 9.06 7.32 -15.46
C GLN A 211 8.39 8.46 -16.23
N GLU A 212 9.16 9.21 -17.01
CA GLU A 212 8.61 10.26 -17.88
C GLU A 212 9.22 10.18 -19.28
N GLU A 213 8.38 10.20 -20.30
CA GLU A 213 8.80 10.47 -21.68
C GLU A 213 8.63 11.96 -21.98
N ILE A 214 9.70 12.61 -22.41
CA ILE A 214 9.74 14.05 -22.70
C ILE A 214 9.95 14.23 -24.20
N LYS A 215 8.88 14.59 -24.90
CA LYS A 215 8.91 14.86 -26.34
C LYS A 215 9.82 16.03 -26.66
N THR A 216 10.66 15.90 -27.69
CA THR A 216 11.50 17.00 -28.18
C THR A 216 11.14 17.39 -29.62
N LYS A 217 11.50 18.62 -30.00
CA LYS A 217 11.29 19.13 -31.37
C LYS A 217 12.14 18.41 -32.42
N THR A 218 13.13 17.60 -32.00
CA THR A 218 14.08 16.92 -32.89
C THR A 218 13.57 15.57 -33.42
N GLY A 219 12.37 15.15 -33.00
CA GLY A 219 11.81 13.83 -33.34
C GLY A 219 12.35 12.68 -32.48
N LYS A 220 13.36 12.92 -31.65
CA LYS A 220 13.83 12.00 -30.60
C LYS A 220 13.24 12.38 -29.24
N ASN A 221 12.93 11.42 -28.38
CA ASN A 221 12.41 11.70 -27.03
C ASN A 221 13.54 11.65 -25.98
N ASN A 222 13.43 12.43 -24.91
CA ASN A 222 14.21 12.16 -23.70
C ASN A 222 13.39 11.25 -22.78
N TYR A 223 14.07 10.40 -22.03
CA TYR A 223 13.42 9.55 -21.03
C TYR A 223 13.99 9.90 -19.66
N ARG A 224 13.14 10.21 -18.69
CA ARG A 224 13.55 10.48 -17.32
C ARG A 224 13.11 9.33 -16.42
N TYR A 225 14.01 8.95 -15.52
CA TYR A 225 13.73 8.07 -14.40
C TYR A 225 14.04 8.79 -13.10
N THR A 226 13.04 8.96 -12.24
CA THR A 226 13.18 9.65 -10.96
C THR A 226 13.07 8.64 -9.81
N LEU A 227 14.05 8.63 -8.91
CA LEU A 227 13.97 7.95 -7.62
C LEU A 227 13.92 9.00 -6.51
N THR A 228 12.97 8.86 -5.59
CA THR A 228 12.82 9.75 -4.45
C THR A 228 12.96 8.95 -3.17
N ASN A 229 13.78 9.48 -2.24
CA ASN A 229 13.99 8.98 -0.88
C ASN A 229 14.36 7.49 -0.87
N SER A 230 15.59 7.20 -1.28
CA SER A 230 16.11 5.83 -1.35
C SER A 230 17.06 5.57 -0.20
N ASP A 231 16.88 4.43 0.48
CA ASP A 231 17.72 4.03 1.62
C ASP A 231 19.21 3.99 1.27
N LEU A 232 19.54 3.38 0.13
CA LEU A 232 20.93 3.29 -0.33
C LEU A 232 21.45 4.63 -0.87
N LEU A 233 20.67 5.32 -1.70
CA LEU A 233 21.15 6.54 -2.35
C LEU A 233 21.28 7.72 -1.36
N ASP A 234 20.48 7.73 -0.29
CA ASP A 234 20.58 8.74 0.76
C ASP A 234 21.79 8.53 1.68
N THR A 235 22.26 7.29 1.81
CA THR A 235 23.40 6.94 2.69
C THR A 235 24.74 6.91 1.93
N ASP A 236 24.72 6.72 0.62
CA ASP A 236 25.93 6.62 -0.21
C ASP A 236 26.07 7.76 -1.24
N LEU A 237 26.09 9.00 -0.72
CA LEU A 237 26.16 10.21 -1.54
C LEU A 237 27.47 10.33 -2.35
N GLN A 238 28.57 9.70 -1.90
CA GLN A 238 29.86 9.78 -2.57
C GLN A 238 29.88 8.96 -3.87
N ASN A 239 29.13 7.85 -3.93
CA ASN A 239 29.06 6.99 -5.11
C ASN A 239 27.82 7.22 -5.97
N ILE A 240 27.11 8.35 -5.77
CA ILE A 240 25.84 8.63 -6.45
C ILE A 240 25.92 8.58 -7.99
N LYS A 241 27.09 8.93 -8.56
CA LYS A 241 27.35 8.86 -10.00
C LYS A 241 27.55 7.42 -10.50
N ILE A 242 28.06 6.53 -9.64
CA ILE A 242 28.21 5.11 -9.94
C ILE A 242 26.83 4.46 -9.93
N HIS A 243 26.05 4.73 -8.87
CA HIS A 243 24.66 4.27 -8.76
C HIS A 243 23.81 4.73 -9.93
N SER A 244 23.92 5.99 -10.36
CA SER A 244 23.17 6.46 -11.53
C SER A 244 23.55 5.77 -12.84
N ARG A 245 24.80 5.31 -13.00
CA ARG A 245 25.23 4.51 -14.16
C ARG A 245 24.64 3.10 -14.15
N GLU A 246 24.49 2.51 -12.98
CA GLU A 246 23.85 1.20 -12.84
C GLU A 246 22.34 1.30 -13.12
N ILE A 247 21.68 2.28 -12.50
CA ILE A 247 20.26 2.58 -12.74
C ILE A 247 19.99 2.80 -14.22
N VAL A 248 20.77 3.65 -14.90
CA VAL A 248 20.54 3.93 -16.33
C VAL A 248 20.78 2.70 -17.20
N SER A 249 21.71 1.81 -16.82
CA SER A 249 21.96 0.57 -17.56
C SER A 249 20.73 -0.36 -17.51
N ILE A 250 20.15 -0.53 -16.32
CA ILE A 250 18.95 -1.35 -16.12
C ILE A 250 17.75 -0.71 -16.82
N TYR A 251 17.54 0.60 -16.63
CA TYR A 251 16.43 1.32 -17.26
C TYR A 251 16.52 1.34 -18.78
N TYR A 252 17.75 1.42 -19.35
CA TYR A 252 17.96 1.34 -20.79
C TYR A 252 17.52 -0.01 -21.38
N LYS A 253 17.79 -1.12 -20.69
CA LYS A 253 17.33 -2.46 -21.12
C LYS A 253 15.80 -2.52 -21.18
N PHE A 254 15.15 -2.00 -20.14
CA PHE A 254 13.70 -1.83 -20.11
C PHE A 254 13.21 -1.00 -21.30
N LEU A 255 13.79 0.18 -21.53
CA LEU A 255 13.37 1.08 -22.59
C LEU A 255 13.52 0.48 -23.99
N ILE A 256 14.59 -0.26 -24.28
CA ILE A 256 14.72 -0.98 -25.57
C ILE A 256 13.60 -2.00 -25.73
N ARG A 257 13.28 -2.74 -24.67
CA ARG A 257 12.27 -3.79 -24.71
C ARG A 257 10.89 -3.21 -25.00
N ILE A 258 10.52 -2.11 -24.33
CA ILE A 258 9.17 -1.56 -24.42
C ILE A 258 8.99 -0.58 -25.60
N ASN A 259 10.09 0.00 -26.11
CA ASN A 259 10.07 0.90 -27.25
C ASN A 259 10.78 0.25 -28.44
N THR A 260 10.05 -0.14 -29.47
CA THR A 260 10.65 -0.62 -30.72
C THR A 260 9.97 0.07 -31.92
N PRO A 261 10.73 0.82 -32.75
CA PRO A 261 12.16 1.14 -32.61
C PRO A 261 12.43 2.09 -31.43
N PHE A 262 13.47 1.85 -30.65
CA PHE A 262 13.88 2.74 -29.57
C PHE A 262 14.73 3.89 -30.13
N ASN A 263 14.16 5.09 -30.17
CA ASN A 263 14.83 6.29 -30.63
C ASN A 263 14.77 7.39 -29.56
N TYR A 264 15.92 7.75 -29.01
CA TYR A 264 16.00 8.67 -27.87
C TYR A 264 17.17 9.64 -28.03
N ASN A 265 17.04 10.82 -27.42
CA ASN A 265 18.08 11.83 -27.41
C ASN A 265 18.99 11.67 -26.18
N LYS A 266 18.40 11.58 -24.98
CA LYS A 266 19.11 11.24 -23.75
C LYS A 266 18.21 10.56 -22.73
N ILE A 267 18.82 9.83 -21.82
CA ILE A 267 18.18 9.30 -20.62
C ILE A 267 18.65 10.11 -19.41
N ILE A 268 17.72 10.51 -18.55
CA ILE A 268 17.97 11.35 -17.39
C ILE A 268 17.67 10.54 -16.15
N ILE A 269 18.67 10.34 -15.29
CA ILE A 269 18.47 9.76 -13.96
C ILE A 269 18.42 10.91 -12.95
N LYS A 270 17.25 11.09 -12.32
CA LYS A 270 17.03 12.10 -11.29
C LYS A 270 16.89 11.41 -9.93
N ILE A 271 17.66 11.86 -8.95
CA ILE A 271 17.63 11.33 -7.58
C ILE A 271 17.26 12.48 -6.66
N VAL A 272 16.16 12.33 -5.92
CA VAL A 272 15.66 13.29 -4.93
C VAL A 272 15.86 12.69 -3.55
N HIS A 273 16.68 13.32 -2.73
CA HIS A 273 17.01 12.84 -1.39
C HIS A 273 16.01 13.32 -0.34
N ARG A 274 15.93 12.61 0.79
CA ARG A 274 15.05 12.98 1.93
C ARG A 274 15.32 14.39 2.47
N ASN A 275 16.56 14.88 2.37
CA ASN A 275 16.92 16.25 2.76
C ASN A 275 16.62 17.30 1.69
N GLY A 276 15.94 16.93 0.59
CA GLY A 276 15.61 17.81 -0.53
C GLY A 276 16.74 18.02 -1.54
N LYS A 277 17.94 17.46 -1.32
CA LYS A 277 19.03 17.53 -2.31
C LYS A 277 18.63 16.78 -3.58
N ILE A 278 18.99 17.32 -4.74
CA ILE A 278 18.71 16.70 -6.04
C ILE A 278 20.01 16.47 -6.80
N HIS A 279 20.20 15.25 -7.31
CA HIS A 279 21.19 14.95 -8.33
C HIS A 279 20.50 14.59 -9.65
N SER A 280 21.04 15.05 -10.77
CA SER A 280 20.54 14.74 -12.11
C SER A 280 21.70 14.37 -13.01
N PHE A 281 21.58 13.24 -13.70
CA PHE A 281 22.60 12.70 -14.60
C PHE A 281 22.01 12.45 -15.97
N ASP A 282 22.63 13.01 -17.00
CA ASP A 282 22.20 12.89 -18.38
C ASP A 282 23.11 11.91 -19.13
N TYR A 283 22.51 10.97 -19.85
CA TYR A 283 23.20 9.94 -20.62
C TYR A 283 22.77 10.00 -22.07
N SER A 284 23.68 10.40 -22.94
CA SER A 284 23.51 10.37 -24.39
C SER A 284 23.64 8.95 -24.94
N GLU A 285 23.32 8.76 -26.22
CA GLU A 285 23.60 7.51 -26.92
C GLU A 285 25.08 7.09 -26.85
N LYS A 286 26.01 8.05 -26.84
CA LYS A 286 27.44 7.77 -26.72
C LYS A 286 27.76 7.21 -25.33
N ASP A 287 27.24 7.83 -24.28
CA ASP A 287 27.45 7.39 -22.90
C ASP A 287 26.90 5.97 -22.68
N MET A 288 25.73 5.68 -23.24
CA MET A 288 25.14 4.34 -23.14
C MET A 288 25.98 3.27 -23.84
N LYS A 289 26.55 3.57 -25.01
CA LYS A 289 27.49 2.65 -25.70
C LYS A 289 28.72 2.33 -24.86
N GLU A 290 29.17 3.25 -24.01
CA GLU A 290 30.29 3.01 -23.08
C GLU A 290 29.86 2.23 -21.83
N ILE A 291 28.67 2.50 -21.31
CA ILE A 291 28.11 1.84 -20.13
C ILE A 291 27.82 0.36 -20.39
N ILE A 292 27.28 0.02 -21.57
CA ILE A 292 26.82 -1.33 -21.91
C ILE A 292 27.97 -2.25 -22.38
N LYS A 293 29.10 -1.68 -22.79
CA LYS A 293 30.29 -2.45 -23.21
C LYS A 293 31.10 -3.04 -22.04
N LYS A 294 30.82 -2.61 -20.81
CA LYS A 294 31.46 -3.11 -19.58
C LYS A 294 30.54 -4.11 -18.90
#